data_AF-A0A0N0ZVD6-F1
#
_entry.id   AF-A0A0N0ZVD6-F1
#
_cell.length_a   1.000
_cell.length_b   1.000
_cell.length_c   1.000
_cell.angle_alpha   90.00
_cell.angle_beta   90.00
_cell.angle_gamma   90.00
#
_symmetry.space_group_name_H-M   'P 1'
#
loop_
_entity.id
_entity.type
_entity.pdbx_description
1 polymer ?
#
loop_
_entity_poly.entity_id
_entity_poly.type
_entity_poly.pdbx_seq_one_letter_code
_entity_poly.pdbx_strand_id
1 'polypeptide(L)'
;MTNFFREPAEPFTFFSYSDFLLLISFNLILYVLHRKKGFKLNKVITGILLFIIIPLISCKIELANVHNKFEIVDGFNVLYVFLKFPVWWLIGILNLYLINAYQRRKI
;
A
#
# COMPACT_ATOMS: atom_id res chain seq x y z
N MET A 1 -27.95 7.58 9.42
CA MET A 1 -28.53 6.75 8.36
C MET A 1 -27.86 5.39 8.42
N THR A 2 -28.59 4.37 8.87
CA THR A 2 -28.15 2.98 8.87
C THR A 2 -28.37 2.43 7.47
N ASN A 3 -27.29 2.19 6.71
CA ASN A 3 -27.37 1.61 5.38
C ASN A 3 -27.95 0.19 5.48
N PHE A 4 -29.22 0.04 5.06
CA PHE A 4 -30.01 -1.19 5.15
C PHE A 4 -29.80 -2.16 3.98
N PHE A 5 -28.88 -1.82 3.06
CA PHE A 5 -28.49 -2.66 1.94
C PHE A 5 -27.00 -2.99 2.09
N ARG A 6 -26.73 -4.10 2.76
CA ARG A 6 -25.39 -4.67 2.86
C ARG A 6 -25.35 -5.86 1.91
N GLU A 7 -24.46 -5.79 0.92
CA GLU A 7 -24.33 -6.82 -0.12
C GLU A 7 -23.65 -8.07 0.44
N PRO A 8 -23.88 -9.28 -0.12
CA PRO A 8 -23.07 -10.45 0.19
C PRO A 8 -21.62 -10.23 -0.29
N ALA A 9 -20.65 -10.89 0.36
CA ALA A 9 -19.23 -10.75 0.03
C ALA A 9 -18.95 -11.13 -1.44
N GLU A 10 -18.47 -10.17 -2.23
CA GLU A 10 -18.01 -10.39 -3.60
C GLU A 10 -16.50 -10.69 -3.63
N PRO A 11 -15.99 -11.40 -4.64
CA PRO A 11 -14.54 -11.60 -4.80
C PRO A 11 -13.81 -10.25 -4.89
N PHE A 12 -12.97 -9.98 -3.90
CA PHE A 12 -12.24 -8.72 -3.80
C PHE A 12 -11.14 -8.63 -4.85
N THR A 13 -10.94 -7.43 -5.40
CA THR A 13 -9.72 -7.12 -6.12
C THR A 13 -8.58 -7.00 -5.11
N PHE A 14 -7.50 -7.77 -5.28
CA PHE A 14 -6.32 -7.74 -4.41
C PHE A 14 -5.71 -6.33 -4.22
N PHE A 15 -6.00 -5.40 -5.14
CA PHE A 15 -5.56 -4.01 -5.10
C PHE A 15 -6.76 -3.08 -5.23
N SER A 16 -6.93 -2.16 -4.28
CA SER A 16 -8.02 -1.20 -4.23
C SER A 16 -7.58 0.23 -4.63
N TYR A 17 -8.53 1.13 -4.86
CA TYR A 17 -8.22 2.53 -5.23
C TYR A 17 -7.34 3.24 -4.19
N SER A 18 -7.50 2.92 -2.90
CA SER A 18 -6.63 3.43 -1.85
C SER A 18 -5.18 2.95 -1.99
N ASP A 19 -4.97 1.74 -2.52
CA ASP A 19 -3.62 1.20 -2.71
C ASP A 19 -2.89 1.95 -3.83
N PHE A 20 -3.58 2.26 -4.92
CA PHE A 20 -3.06 3.13 -5.97
C PHE A 20 -2.75 4.54 -5.46
N LEU A 21 -3.63 5.11 -4.64
CA LEU A 21 -3.41 6.41 -4.02
C LEU A 21 -2.13 6.39 -3.15
N LEU A 22 -1.98 5.41 -2.27
CA LEU A 22 -0.80 5.24 -1.42
C LEU A 22 0.48 5.14 -2.27
N LEU A 23 0.44 4.35 -3.35
CA LEU A 23 1.57 4.16 -4.25
C LEU A 23 1.98 5.45 -4.97
N ILE A 24 1.01 6.18 -5.52
CA ILE A 24 1.23 7.45 -6.22
C ILE A 24 1.77 8.49 -5.24
N SER A 25 1.12 8.66 -4.07
CA SER A 25 1.55 9.61 -3.06
C SER A 25 2.97 9.33 -2.57
N PHE A 26 3.30 8.06 -2.30
CA PHE A 26 4.64 7.66 -1.90
C PHE A 26 5.69 7.99 -2.97
N ASN A 27 5.43 7.63 -4.23
CA ASN A 27 6.34 7.93 -5.34
C ASN A 27 6.51 9.44 -5.57
N LEU A 28 5.45 10.22 -5.41
CA LEU A 28 5.50 11.68 -5.53
C LEU A 28 6.35 12.31 -4.42
N ILE A 29 6.20 11.83 -3.18
CA ILE A 29 7.06 12.25 -2.05
C ILE A 29 8.52 11.93 -2.35
N LEU A 30 8.82 10.70 -2.81
CA LEU A 30 10.19 10.32 -3.18
C LEU A 30 10.75 11.21 -4.29
N TYR A 31 9.95 11.51 -5.31
CA TYR A 31 10.34 12.39 -6.41
C TYR A 31 10.69 13.81 -5.91
N VAL A 32 9.83 14.40 -5.07
CA VAL A 32 10.07 15.72 -4.48
C VAL A 32 11.32 15.73 -3.60
N LEU A 33 11.52 14.69 -2.77
CA LEU A 33 12.70 14.54 -1.94
C LEU A 33 13.98 14.42 -2.78
N HIS A 34 13.95 13.65 -3.87
CA HIS A 34 15.10 13.49 -4.76
C HIS A 34 15.45 14.75 -5.57
N ARG A 35 14.50 15.67 -5.76
CA ARG A 35 14.75 16.98 -6.38
C ARG A 35 15.58 17.90 -5.47
N LYS A 36 15.48 17.73 -4.14
CA LYS A 36 16.29 18.50 -3.19
C LYS A 36 17.74 18.00 -3.22
N LYS A 37 18.67 18.83 -3.69
CA LYS A 37 20.11 18.52 -3.71
C LYS A 37 20.59 18.18 -2.29
N GLY A 38 21.32 17.07 -2.15
CA GLY A 38 21.91 16.63 -0.88
C GLY A 38 21.06 15.64 -0.05
N PHE A 39 19.81 15.38 -0.41
CA PHE A 39 19.00 14.39 0.30
C PHE A 39 19.44 12.96 -0.05
N LYS A 40 20.01 12.25 0.92
CA LYS A 40 20.31 10.81 0.83
C LYS A 40 19.18 10.01 1.46
N LEU A 41 18.46 9.25 0.64
CA LEU A 41 17.41 8.35 1.12
C LEU A 41 18.04 7.23 1.96
N ASN A 42 17.64 7.09 3.23
CA ASN A 42 18.09 5.98 4.05
C ASN A 42 17.33 4.70 3.66
N LYS A 43 18.06 3.72 3.10
CA LYS A 43 17.49 2.44 2.62
C LYS A 43 16.72 1.68 3.71
N VAL A 44 17.16 1.76 4.96
CA VAL A 44 16.49 1.09 6.09
C VAL A 44 15.13 1.73 6.35
N ILE A 45 15.08 3.06 6.40
CA ILE A 45 13.83 3.82 6.61
C ILE A 45 12.86 3.56 5.45
N THR A 46 13.35 3.61 4.22
CA THR A 46 12.53 3.32 3.03
C THR A 46 12.02 1.88 3.01
N GLY A 47 12.84 0.92 3.45
CA GLY A 47 12.43 -0.47 3.63
C GLY A 47 11.31 -0.62 4.66
N ILE A 48 11.49 -0.08 5.87
CA ILE A 48 10.44 -0.13 6.91
C ILE A 48 9.14 0.49 6.39
N LEU A 49 9.23 1.61 5.67
CA LEU A 49 8.07 2.28 5.14
C LEU A 49 7.33 1.42 4.09
N LEU A 50 8.06 0.80 3.16
CA LEU A 50 7.50 -0.03 2.08
C LEU A 50 7.02 -1.41 2.53
N PHE A 51 7.72 -2.07 3.44
CA PHE A 51 7.44 -3.47 3.81
C PHE A 51 6.57 -3.62 5.06
N ILE A 52 6.44 -2.57 5.88
CA ILE A 52 5.70 -2.63 7.14
C ILE A 52 4.61 -1.55 7.15
N ILE A 53 4.99 -0.27 7.05
CA ILE A 53 4.05 0.84 7.28
C ILE A 53 2.97 0.89 6.21
N ILE A 54 3.34 0.88 4.93
CA ILE A 54 2.38 0.98 3.82
C ILE A 54 1.41 -0.22 3.79
N PRO A 55 1.87 -1.49 3.88
CA PRO A 55 0.97 -2.64 3.99
C PRO A 55 0.00 -2.52 5.16
N LEU A 56 0.47 -2.08 6.34
CA LEU A 56 -0.39 -1.90 7.52
C LEU A 56 -1.46 -0.84 7.28
N ILE A 57 -1.09 0.31 6.67
CA ILE A 57 -2.06 1.38 6.36
C ILE A 57 -3.08 0.88 5.33
N SER A 58 -2.62 0.22 4.26
CA SER A 58 -3.48 -0.38 3.24
C SER A 58 -4.48 -1.38 3.83
N CYS A 59 -4.00 -2.28 4.70
CA CYS A 59 -4.85 -3.25 5.37
C CYS A 59 -5.87 -2.58 6.30
N LYS A 60 -5.48 -1.55 7.05
CA LYS A 60 -6.40 -0.81 7.93
C LYS A 60 -7.51 -0.10 7.15
N ILE A 61 -7.18 0.52 6.02
CA ILE A 61 -8.16 1.17 5.14
C ILE A 61 -9.13 0.12 4.60
N GLU A 62 -8.61 -0.99 4.10
CA GLU A 62 -9.44 -2.06 3.54
C GLU A 62 -10.34 -2.68 4.61
N LEU A 63 -9.80 -2.95 5.81
CA LEU A 63 -10.58 -3.50 6.91
C LEU A 63 -11.72 -2.56 7.31
N ALA A 64 -11.47 -1.25 7.37
CA ALA A 64 -12.50 -0.25 7.63
C ALA A 64 -13.57 -0.23 6.53
N ASN A 65 -13.17 -0.34 5.26
CA ASN A 65 -14.11 -0.41 4.13
C ASN A 65 -14.97 -1.67 4.20
N VAL A 66 -14.37 -2.83 4.52
CA VAL A 66 -15.08 -4.11 4.67
C VAL A 66 -16.13 -4.02 5.77
N HIS A 67 -15.80 -3.46 6.94
CA HIS A 67 -16.75 -3.30 8.04
C HIS A 67 -17.88 -2.30 7.73
N ASN A 68 -17.63 -1.34 6.84
CA ASN A 68 -18.63 -0.37 6.41
C ASN A 68 -19.54 -0.92 5.29
N LYS A 69 -19.02 -1.77 4.41
CA LYS A 69 -19.74 -2.30 3.24
C LYS A 69 -20.55 -3.56 3.57
N PHE A 70 -19.99 -4.49 4.35
CA PHE A 70 -20.58 -5.81 4.59
C PHE A 70 -21.17 -5.93 5.99
N GLU A 71 -22.28 -6.66 6.13
CA GLU A 71 -22.91 -6.92 7.44
C GLU A 71 -22.13 -7.96 8.25
N ILE A 72 -21.67 -8.98 7.53
CA ILE A 72 -20.95 -10.10 8.07
C ILE A 72 -19.56 -10.06 7.44
N VAL A 73 -18.55 -9.91 8.29
CA VAL A 73 -17.15 -10.05 7.89
C VAL A 73 -16.78 -11.52 8.08
N ASP A 74 -16.57 -12.25 6.98
CA ASP A 74 -16.16 -13.64 7.03
C ASP A 74 -14.62 -13.79 7.10
N GLY A 75 -14.16 -15.03 7.28
CA GLY A 75 -12.72 -15.33 7.32
C GLY A 75 -12.01 -15.09 5.98
N PHE A 76 -12.72 -15.16 4.85
CA PHE A 76 -12.14 -14.91 3.54
C PHE A 76 -11.82 -13.43 3.34
N ASN A 77 -12.69 -12.52 3.80
CA ASN A 77 -12.45 -11.08 3.77
C ASN A 77 -11.16 -10.72 4.53
N VAL A 78 -10.97 -11.30 5.71
CA VAL A 78 -9.75 -11.10 6.51
C VAL A 78 -8.53 -11.69 5.80
N LEU A 79 -8.66 -12.88 5.20
CA LEU A 79 -7.60 -13.50 4.42
C LEU A 79 -7.18 -12.64 3.22
N TYR A 80 -8.13 -12.06 2.49
CA TYR A 80 -7.84 -11.18 1.35
C TYR A 80 -7.11 -9.91 1.80
N VAL A 81 -7.53 -9.31 2.92
CA VAL A 81 -6.81 -8.17 3.51
C VAL A 81 -5.38 -8.57 3.87
N PHE A 82 -5.19 -9.75 4.47
CA PHE A 82 -3.86 -10.26 4.81
C PHE A 82 -2.99 -10.53 3.57
N LEU A 83 -3.58 -11.04 2.48
CA LEU A 83 -2.88 -11.28 1.22
C LEU A 83 -2.43 -10.00 0.51
N LYS A 84 -2.80 -8.80 1.00
CA LYS A 84 -2.20 -7.54 0.52
C LYS A 84 -0.74 -7.39 0.91
N PHE A 85 -0.29 -7.98 2.03
CA PHE A 85 1.11 -7.91 2.46
C PHE A 85 2.10 -8.41 1.40
N PRO A 86 1.97 -9.65 0.86
CA PRO A 86 2.90 -10.14 -0.14
C PRO A 86 2.86 -9.32 -1.44
N VAL A 87 1.69 -8.80 -1.82
CA VAL A 87 1.55 -7.91 -2.99
C VAL A 87 2.34 -6.61 -2.77
N TRP A 88 2.19 -5.97 -1.61
CA TRP A 88 2.96 -4.79 -1.26
C TRP A 88 4.46 -5.07 -1.16
N TRP A 89 4.87 -6.25 -0.70
CA TRP A 89 6.28 -6.62 -0.66
C TRP A 89 6.88 -6.72 -2.07
N LEU A 90 6.18 -7.33 -3.02
CA LEU A 90 6.62 -7.39 -4.43
C LEU A 90 6.79 -5.98 -5.01
N ILE A 91 5.80 -5.11 -4.77
CA ILE A 91 5.84 -3.71 -5.18
C ILE A 91 6.98 -2.95 -4.49
N GLY A 92 7.22 -3.22 -3.20
CA GLY A 92 8.30 -2.62 -2.42
C GLY A 92 9.69 -3.00 -2.94
N ILE A 93 9.90 -4.27 -3.29
CA ILE A 93 11.13 -4.76 -3.91
C ILE A 93 11.38 -4.05 -5.24
N LEU A 94 10.35 -3.96 -6.10
CA LEU A 94 10.42 -3.25 -7.38
C LEU A 94 10.79 -1.76 -7.18
N ASN A 95 10.14 -1.08 -6.24
CA ASN A 95 10.45 0.33 -5.94
C ASN A 95 11.88 0.52 -5.44
N LEU A 96 12.35 -0.33 -4.52
CA LEU A 96 13.74 -0.26 -4.05
C LEU A 96 14.74 -0.50 -5.19
N TYR A 97 14.44 -1.43 -6.09
CA TYR A 97 15.27 -1.69 -7.26
C TYR A 97 15.35 -0.45 -8.16
N LEU A 98 14.22 0.20 -8.46
CA LEU A 98 14.15 1.41 -9.27
C LEU A 98 14.89 2.59 -8.63
N ILE A 99 14.71 2.81 -7.32
CA ILE A 99 15.42 3.87 -6.58
C ILE A 99 16.94 3.64 -6.64
N ASN A 100 17.39 2.41 -6.40
CA ASN A 100 18.81 2.08 -6.49
C ASN A 100 19.36 2.27 -7.92
N ALA A 101 18.61 1.87 -8.94
CA ALA A 101 19.00 2.05 -10.34
C ALA A 101 19.10 3.54 -10.71
N TYR A 102 18.15 4.36 -10.25
CA TYR A 102 18.16 5.81 -10.47
C TYR A 102 19.32 6.50 -9.75
N GLN A 103 19.61 6.12 -8.51
CA GLN A 103 20.73 6.68 -7.74
C GLN A 103 22.08 6.36 -8.38
N ARG A 104 22.28 5.14 -8.91
CA ARG A 104 23.53 4.76 -9.61
C ARG A 104 23.79 5.58 -10.87
N ARG A 105 22.76 6.02 -11.60
CA ARG A 105 22.91 6.85 -12.81
C ARG A 105 23.29 8.31 -12.50
N LYS A 106 23.10 8.76 -11.26
CA LYS A 106 23.31 10.16 -10.84
C LYS A 106 24.68 10.39 -10.19
N ILE A 107 25.39 9.31 -9.84
CA ILE A 107 26.80 9.30 -9.39
C ILE A 107 27.67 9.23 -10.64
#